data_AF-A0A0A5HX66-F1
#
_entry.id   AF-A0A0A5HX66-F1
#
_cell.length_a   1.000
_cell.length_b   1.000
_cell.length_c   1.000
_cell.angle_alpha   90.00
_cell.angle_beta   90.00
_cell.angle_gamma   90.00
#
_symmetry.space_group_name_H-M   'P 1'
#
loop_
_entity.id
_entity.type
_entity.pdbx_description
1 polymer ?
#
loop_
_entity_poly.entity_id
_entity_poly.type
_entity_poly.pdbx_seq_one_letter_code
_entity_poly.pdbx_strand_id
1 'polypeptide(L)'
;MKRYQFKGFTLIELVIVIAILAIVSVAALPRFLNVQQDAHDNRAQAAFAAFINASQMYHSVWLVENEPSSAAVTGYGDGNIFPSTSGYPRNVNSFNPSKPDCPELWENLLQTDLSVDVHSDPILINNADADVVSWYRANGACYYYYKSNIHDYTTNVWALEYQPLDGTFQVSHDRPLPQ
;
A
#
# COMPACT_ATOMS: atom_id res chain seq x y z
N MET A 1 -53.42 -21.08 31.87
CA MET A 1 -52.15 -20.40 31.52
C MET A 1 -51.00 -21.40 31.63
N LYS A 2 -50.43 -21.86 30.51
CA LYS A 2 -49.27 -22.77 30.51
C LYS A 2 -48.04 -21.97 30.96
N ARG A 3 -47.47 -22.31 32.12
CA ARG A 3 -46.22 -21.71 32.62
C ARG A 3 -45.05 -22.33 31.87
N TYR A 4 -44.34 -21.54 31.08
CA TYR A 4 -43.04 -21.92 30.54
C TYR A 4 -42.02 -21.90 31.68
N GLN A 5 -41.54 -23.07 32.09
CA GLN A 5 -40.41 -23.21 33.00
C GLN A 5 -39.13 -22.85 32.23
N PHE A 6 -38.51 -21.71 32.55
CA PHE A 6 -37.16 -21.42 32.09
C PHE A 6 -36.21 -22.40 32.78
N LYS A 7 -35.73 -23.41 32.05
CA LYS A 7 -34.58 -24.23 32.47
C LYS A 7 -33.37 -23.29 32.53
N GLY A 8 -32.89 -23.02 33.75
CA GLY A 8 -31.64 -22.28 33.95
C GLY A 8 -30.43 -23.09 33.43
N PHE A 9 -29.43 -22.39 32.92
CA PHE A 9 -28.15 -22.96 32.48
C PHE A 9 -27.39 -23.54 33.68
N THR A 10 -26.76 -24.71 33.54
CA THR A 10 -26.02 -25.31 34.66
C THR A 10 -24.61 -24.72 34.78
N LEU A 11 -24.08 -24.64 36.01
CA LEU A 11 -22.74 -24.06 36.25
C LEU A 11 -21.65 -24.88 35.53
N ILE A 12 -21.82 -26.20 35.48
CA ILE A 12 -20.88 -27.09 34.77
C ILE A 12 -20.90 -26.90 33.25
N GLU A 13 -22.06 -26.60 32.67
CA GLU A 13 -22.22 -26.34 31.24
C GLU A 13 -21.49 -25.06 30.84
N LEU A 14 -21.49 -24.03 31.70
CA LEU A 14 -20.69 -22.83 31.50
C LEU A 14 -19.19 -23.10 31.59
N VAL A 15 -18.77 -23.89 32.59
CA VAL A 15 -17.34 -24.23 32.80
C VAL A 15 -16.78 -25.03 31.63
N ILE A 16 -17.54 -26.01 31.11
CA ILE A 16 -17.09 -26.81 29.97
C ILE A 16 -17.00 -25.95 28.71
N VAL A 17 -17.94 -25.04 28.48
CA VAL A 17 -17.91 -24.15 27.30
C VAL A 17 -16.66 -23.26 27.31
N ILE A 18 -16.35 -22.59 28.43
CA ILE A 18 -15.14 -21.75 28.51
C ILE A 18 -13.85 -22.58 28.42
N ALA A 19 -13.84 -23.81 28.95
CA ALA A 19 -12.69 -24.70 28.85
C ALA A 19 -12.43 -25.12 27.39
N ILE A 20 -13.48 -25.47 26.65
CA ILE A 20 -13.38 -25.80 25.22
C ILE A 20 -12.91 -24.59 24.42
N LEU A 21 -13.49 -23.40 24.66
CA LEU A 21 -13.09 -22.16 23.97
C LEU A 21 -11.62 -21.83 24.22
N ALA A 22 -11.11 -22.06 25.43
CA ALA A 22 -9.70 -21.85 25.75
C ALA A 22 -8.78 -22.76 24.93
N ILE A 23 -9.08 -24.06 24.84
CA ILE A 23 -8.27 -25.03 24.07
C ILE A 23 -8.27 -24.67 22.58
N VAL A 24 -9.44 -24.36 22.01
CA VAL A 24 -9.56 -24.00 20.59
C VAL A 24 -8.79 -22.71 20.28
N SER A 25 -8.86 -21.72 21.17
CA SER A 25 -8.18 -20.43 20.97
C SER A 25 -6.65 -20.57 20.96
N VAL A 26 -6.09 -21.37 21.88
CA VAL A 26 -4.64 -21.60 21.95
C VAL A 26 -4.13 -22.29 20.68
N ALA A 27 -4.89 -23.24 20.14
CA ALA A 27 -4.50 -23.93 18.90
C ALA A 27 -4.64 -23.04 17.64
N ALA A 28 -5.58 -22.09 17.63
CA ALA A 28 -5.86 -21.23 16.49
C ALA A 28 -4.93 -20.00 16.38
N LEU A 29 -4.45 -19.47 17.52
CA LEU A 29 -3.72 -18.20 17.57
C LEU A 29 -2.46 -18.14 16.68
N PRO A 30 -1.54 -19.13 16.68
CA PRO A 30 -0.32 -19.05 15.87
C PRO A 30 -0.61 -18.99 14.37
N ARG A 31 -1.62 -19.76 13.92
CA ARG A 31 -2.04 -19.75 12.52
C ARG A 31 -2.68 -18.41 12.14
N PHE A 32 -3.46 -17.81 13.04
CA PHE A 32 -4.09 -16.51 12.80
C PHE A 32 -3.06 -15.39 12.62
N LEU A 33 -1.95 -15.40 13.37
CA LEU A 33 -0.87 -14.43 13.19
C LEU A 33 -0.17 -14.59 11.84
N ASN A 34 0.14 -15.83 11.43
CA ASN A 34 0.77 -16.07 10.12
C ASN A 34 -0.13 -15.63 8.96
N VAL A 35 -1.43 -15.93 9.02
CA VAL A 35 -2.39 -15.53 7.97
C VAL A 35 -2.50 -14.01 7.87
N GLN A 36 -2.43 -13.29 8.98
CA GLN A 36 -2.42 -11.83 8.95
C GLN A 36 -1.15 -11.29 8.27
N GLN A 37 0.03 -11.82 8.62
CA GLN A 37 1.29 -11.43 7.99
C GLN A 37 1.26 -11.70 6.48
N ASP A 38 0.87 -12.92 6.08
CA ASP A 38 0.70 -13.29 4.68
C ASP A 38 -0.29 -12.36 3.95
N ALA A 39 -1.37 -11.92 4.62
CA ALA A 39 -2.32 -10.99 4.04
C ALA A 39 -1.69 -9.60 3.79
N HIS A 40 -0.87 -9.10 4.71
CA HIS A 40 -0.14 -7.84 4.51
C HIS A 40 0.90 -7.95 3.37
N ASP A 41 1.65 -9.05 3.32
CA ASP A 41 2.64 -9.29 2.26
C ASP A 41 1.99 -9.37 0.88
N ASN A 42 0.85 -10.07 0.77
CA ASN A 42 0.08 -10.14 -0.47
C ASN A 42 -0.52 -8.79 -0.86
N ARG A 43 -1.01 -8.00 0.10
CA ARG A 43 -1.54 -6.65 -0.16
C ARG A 43 -0.47 -5.73 -0.72
N ALA A 44 0.72 -5.70 -0.11
CA ALA A 44 1.83 -4.89 -0.58
C ALA A 44 2.25 -5.27 -2.00
N GLN A 45 2.46 -6.56 -2.26
CA GLN A 45 2.82 -7.06 -3.59
C GLN A 45 1.74 -6.76 -4.64
N ALA A 46 0.46 -6.95 -4.29
CA ALA A 46 -0.64 -6.65 -5.21
C ALA A 46 -0.72 -5.17 -5.55
N ALA A 47 -0.58 -4.28 -4.56
CA ALA A 47 -0.59 -2.83 -4.78
C ALA A 47 0.59 -2.38 -5.64
N PHE A 48 1.80 -2.90 -5.39
CA PHE A 48 2.98 -2.56 -6.18
C PHE A 48 2.91 -3.11 -7.61
N ALA A 49 2.41 -4.33 -7.79
CA ALA A 49 2.15 -4.88 -9.13
C ALA A 49 1.10 -4.05 -9.89
N ALA A 50 0.05 -3.61 -9.20
CA ALA A 50 -0.95 -2.71 -9.78
C ALA A 50 -0.31 -1.38 -10.21
N PHE A 51 0.60 -0.81 -9.41
CA PHE A 51 1.26 0.45 -9.72
C PHE A 51 2.14 0.34 -10.98
N ILE A 52 2.89 -0.76 -11.08
CA ILE A 52 3.71 -1.07 -12.26
C ILE A 52 2.84 -1.17 -13.51
N ASN A 53 1.75 -1.95 -13.42
CA ASN A 53 0.82 -2.13 -14.55
C ASN A 53 0.14 -0.82 -14.95
N ALA A 54 -0.30 -0.02 -13.98
CA ALA A 54 -0.89 1.30 -14.20
C ALA A 54 0.10 2.24 -14.92
N SER A 55 1.35 2.25 -14.47
CA SER A 55 2.40 3.08 -15.08
C SER A 55 2.75 2.65 -16.52
N GLN A 56 2.75 1.34 -16.80
CA GLN A 56 2.95 0.83 -18.16
C GLN A 56 1.75 1.09 -19.07
N MET A 57 0.53 1.01 -18.54
CA MET A 57 -0.69 1.36 -19.27
C MET A 57 -0.70 2.85 -19.61
N TYR A 58 -0.35 3.71 -18.64
CA TYR A 58 -0.16 5.13 -18.87
C TYR A 58 0.82 5.40 -20.01
N HIS A 59 1.99 4.74 -20.00
CA HIS A 59 2.98 4.87 -21.06
C HIS A 59 2.43 4.45 -22.43
N SER A 60 1.60 3.40 -22.48
CA SER A 60 0.95 2.96 -23.71
C SER A 60 -0.03 4.01 -24.24
N VAL A 61 -0.80 4.67 -23.36
CA VAL A 61 -1.69 5.78 -23.77
C VAL A 61 -0.88 6.97 -24.26
N TRP A 62 0.23 7.31 -23.60
CA TRP A 62 1.14 8.38 -24.02
C TRP A 62 1.67 8.18 -25.45
N LEU A 63 2.03 6.95 -25.83
CA LEU A 63 2.45 6.61 -27.20
C LEU A 63 1.31 6.83 -28.21
N VAL A 64 0.07 6.45 -27.84
CA VAL A 64 -1.11 6.63 -28.70
C VAL A 64 -1.49 8.10 -28.87
N GLU A 65 -1.25 8.93 -27.85
CA GLU A 65 -1.47 10.38 -27.88
C GLU A 65 -0.33 11.16 -28.56
N ASN A 66 0.56 10.47 -29.28
CA ASN A 66 1.66 11.07 -30.04
C ASN A 66 2.64 11.84 -29.14
N GLU A 67 3.00 11.23 -28.01
CA GLU A 67 4.14 11.60 -27.17
C GLU A 67 4.13 13.05 -26.63
N PRO A 68 3.06 13.51 -25.94
CA PRO A 68 3.02 14.84 -25.37
C PRO A 68 4.15 15.03 -24.35
N SER A 69 4.91 16.12 -24.47
CA SER A 69 6.12 16.37 -23.64
C SER A 69 5.93 17.42 -22.55
N SER A 70 4.87 18.22 -22.63
CA SER A 70 4.58 19.33 -21.71
C SER A 70 3.08 19.47 -21.39
N ALA A 71 2.29 18.47 -21.79
CA ALA A 71 0.88 18.37 -21.51
C ALA A 71 0.61 17.07 -20.74
N ALA A 72 -0.44 17.09 -19.92
CA ALA A 72 -0.94 15.86 -19.31
C ALA A 72 -1.44 14.90 -20.40
N VAL A 73 -1.28 13.60 -20.15
CA VAL A 73 -1.88 12.55 -20.98
C VAL A 73 -3.36 12.49 -20.66
N THR A 74 -4.22 12.81 -21.62
CA THR A 74 -5.65 13.02 -21.37
C THR A 74 -6.47 11.74 -21.34
N GLY A 75 -5.99 10.70 -22.03
CA GLY A 75 -6.66 9.42 -22.21
C GLY A 75 -6.45 8.42 -21.07
N TYR A 76 -5.78 8.82 -19.98
CA TYR A 76 -5.52 7.97 -18.82
C TYR A 76 -6.01 8.63 -17.53
N GLY A 77 -6.72 7.87 -16.69
CA GLY A 77 -7.24 8.35 -15.40
C GLY A 77 -8.10 9.60 -15.57
N ASP A 78 -7.83 10.62 -14.76
CA ASP A 78 -8.51 11.92 -14.81
C ASP A 78 -7.88 12.90 -15.83
N GLY A 79 -6.90 12.43 -16.62
CA GLY A 79 -6.26 13.23 -17.66
C GLY A 79 -5.35 14.35 -17.12
N ASN A 80 -4.88 14.22 -15.89
CA ASN A 80 -4.12 15.24 -15.15
C ASN A 80 -2.66 14.83 -14.84
N ILE A 81 -2.24 13.63 -15.25
CA ILE A 81 -0.89 13.13 -15.03
C ILE A 81 0.00 13.59 -16.19
N PHE A 82 1.14 14.19 -15.84
CA PHE A 82 2.16 14.66 -16.78
C PHE A 82 3.27 13.61 -16.93
N PRO A 83 3.70 13.34 -18.17
CA PRO A 83 4.75 12.36 -18.45
C PRO A 83 6.15 12.95 -18.19
N SER A 84 7.12 12.07 -17.99
CA SER A 84 8.53 12.38 -18.22
C SER A 84 8.86 12.46 -19.71
N THR A 85 10.09 12.87 -20.04
CA THR A 85 10.58 12.86 -21.43
C THR A 85 10.50 11.49 -22.09
N SER A 86 10.56 10.41 -21.30
CA SER A 86 10.45 9.03 -21.79
C SER A 86 9.01 8.49 -21.75
N GLY A 87 8.02 9.32 -21.42
CA GLY A 87 6.61 8.95 -21.49
C GLY A 87 6.05 8.21 -20.29
N TYR A 88 6.71 8.24 -19.14
CA TYR A 88 6.26 7.58 -17.92
C TYR A 88 5.64 8.58 -16.94
N PRO A 89 4.66 8.19 -16.12
CA PRO A 89 3.93 9.12 -15.25
C PRO A 89 4.87 9.74 -14.21
N ARG A 90 4.87 11.08 -14.09
CA ARG A 90 5.86 11.79 -13.26
C ARG A 90 5.28 12.82 -12.31
N ASN A 91 4.33 13.61 -12.80
CA ASN A 91 3.76 14.72 -12.04
C ASN A 91 2.25 14.70 -12.17
N VAL A 92 1.57 15.35 -11.23
CA VAL A 92 0.10 15.45 -11.24
C VAL A 92 -0.29 16.92 -11.22
N ASN A 93 -1.31 17.29 -12.00
CA ASN A 93 -1.88 18.64 -12.15
C ASN A 93 -0.95 19.72 -12.75
N SER A 94 0.37 19.59 -12.61
CA SER A 94 1.34 20.53 -13.20
C SER A 94 2.65 19.85 -13.56
N PHE A 95 3.26 20.23 -14.68
CA PHE A 95 4.59 19.74 -15.04
C PHE A 95 5.67 20.34 -14.12
N ASN A 96 6.43 19.49 -13.43
CA ASN A 96 7.55 19.90 -12.59
C ASN A 96 8.82 19.09 -12.92
N PRO A 97 9.78 19.67 -13.67
CA PRO A 97 10.98 18.94 -14.05
C PRO A 97 11.92 18.69 -12.86
N SER A 98 11.82 19.46 -11.77
CA SER A 98 12.74 19.38 -10.63
C SER A 98 12.48 18.19 -9.71
N LYS A 99 11.23 17.76 -9.56
CA LYS A 99 10.87 16.60 -8.72
C LYS A 99 9.58 15.93 -9.18
N PRO A 100 9.44 14.60 -9.02
CA PRO A 100 8.17 13.91 -9.19
C PRO A 100 7.22 14.12 -8.01
N ASP A 101 5.92 13.98 -8.26
CA ASP A 101 4.85 14.08 -7.24
C ASP A 101 4.47 12.66 -6.78
N CYS A 102 5.38 11.97 -6.09
CA CYS A 102 5.25 10.53 -5.81
C CYS A 102 3.97 10.15 -5.02
N PRO A 103 3.64 10.79 -3.89
CA PRO A 103 2.38 10.48 -3.20
C PRO A 103 1.15 10.67 -4.09
N GLU A 104 1.10 11.78 -4.83
CA GLU A 104 -0.01 12.11 -5.71
C GLU A 104 -0.09 11.12 -6.89
N LEU A 105 1.05 10.69 -7.43
CA LEU A 105 1.10 9.66 -8.46
C LEU A 105 0.49 8.34 -7.98
N TRP A 106 0.73 7.95 -6.72
CA TRP A 106 0.10 6.75 -6.16
C TRP A 106 -1.42 6.85 -6.20
N GLU A 107 -1.98 7.96 -5.73
CA GLU A 107 -3.44 8.18 -5.71
C GLU A 107 -4.06 8.30 -7.11
N ASN A 108 -3.33 8.86 -8.09
CA ASN A 108 -3.86 9.07 -9.44
C ASN A 108 -3.65 7.85 -10.36
N LEU A 109 -2.67 7.00 -10.07
CA LEU A 109 -2.45 5.75 -10.82
C LEU A 109 -3.25 4.57 -10.27
N LEU A 110 -3.57 4.58 -8.97
CA LEU A 110 -4.20 3.46 -8.29
C LEU A 110 -5.58 3.79 -7.73
N GLN A 111 -6.48 2.82 -7.83
CA GLN A 111 -7.75 2.83 -7.11
C GLN A 111 -7.68 1.82 -5.95
N THR A 112 -6.92 2.16 -4.91
CA THR A 112 -6.77 1.31 -3.71
C THR A 112 -7.34 1.99 -2.47
N ASP A 113 -7.65 1.18 -1.44
CA ASP A 113 -7.97 1.65 -0.09
C ASP A 113 -6.73 2.02 0.75
N LEU A 114 -5.52 1.67 0.28
CA LEU A 114 -4.28 2.00 0.95
C LEU A 114 -4.03 3.52 0.93
N SER A 115 -3.96 4.12 2.12
CA SER A 115 -3.58 5.52 2.26
C SER A 115 -2.10 5.71 1.95
N VAL A 116 -1.76 6.82 1.29
CA VAL A 116 -0.38 7.22 1.06
C VAL A 116 -0.11 8.56 1.74
N ASP A 117 1.06 8.70 2.33
CA ASP A 117 1.49 9.96 2.95
C ASP A 117 2.95 10.27 2.61
N VAL A 118 3.31 11.54 2.68
CA VAL A 118 4.68 12.01 2.47
C VAL A 118 5.52 11.63 3.69
N HIS A 119 6.66 10.96 3.44
CA HIS A 119 7.65 10.64 4.46
C HIS A 119 7.98 11.84 5.34
N SER A 120 7.82 11.66 6.64
CA SER A 120 8.09 12.66 7.67
C SER A 120 8.81 12.02 8.85
N ASP A 121 10.03 12.46 9.16
CA ASP A 121 10.83 11.85 10.23
C ASP A 121 10.41 12.31 11.63
N PRO A 122 10.18 11.40 12.59
CA PRO A 122 10.27 9.94 12.49
C PRO A 122 9.01 9.29 11.88
N ILE A 123 9.19 8.39 10.91
CA ILE A 123 8.13 7.76 10.10
C ILE A 123 7.02 7.14 10.96
N LEU A 124 7.40 6.35 11.97
CA LEU A 124 6.43 5.60 12.78
C LEU A 124 5.48 6.50 13.58
N ILE A 125 5.84 7.77 13.80
CA ILE A 125 5.05 8.72 14.59
C ILE A 125 4.32 9.70 13.67
N ASN A 126 5.04 10.32 12.72
CA ASN A 126 4.45 11.38 11.90
C ASN A 126 3.60 10.84 10.75
N ASN A 127 3.82 9.59 10.33
CA ASN A 127 3.00 8.89 9.35
C ASN A 127 2.29 7.69 10.02
N ALA A 128 1.81 7.86 11.26
CA ALA A 128 1.26 6.76 12.06
C ALA A 128 0.10 6.04 11.36
N ASP A 129 -0.80 6.80 10.73
CA ASP A 129 -2.04 6.33 10.10
C ASP A 129 -1.89 5.99 8.60
N ALA A 130 -0.69 6.15 8.04
CA ALA A 130 -0.43 5.86 6.62
C ALA A 130 -0.15 4.37 6.40
N ASP A 131 -0.82 3.77 5.42
CA ASP A 131 -0.50 2.40 4.97
C ASP A 131 0.78 2.37 4.13
N VAL A 132 0.96 3.39 3.29
CA VAL A 132 2.12 3.58 2.43
C VAL A 132 2.76 4.93 2.71
N VAL A 133 4.08 4.94 2.85
CA VAL A 133 4.85 6.17 3.03
C VAL A 133 5.70 6.40 1.79
N SER A 134 5.60 7.58 1.19
CA SER A 134 6.26 7.91 -0.07
C SER A 134 7.25 9.07 0.05
N TRP A 135 8.31 9.02 -0.76
CA TRP A 135 9.30 10.08 -0.89
C TRP A 135 9.94 10.08 -2.28
N TYR A 136 10.70 11.14 -2.60
CA TYR A 136 11.50 11.23 -3.83
C TYR A 136 13.00 11.40 -3.51
N ARG A 137 13.88 10.72 -4.24
CA ARG A 137 15.33 10.92 -4.13
C ARG A 137 15.82 12.05 -5.03
N ALA A 138 17.04 12.51 -4.75
CA ALA A 138 17.72 13.51 -5.58
C ALA A 138 17.91 13.08 -7.05
N ASN A 139 17.92 11.77 -7.33
CA ASN A 139 17.95 11.21 -8.69
C ASN A 139 16.56 11.20 -9.37
N GLY A 140 15.53 11.75 -8.73
CA GLY A 140 14.16 11.80 -9.25
C GLY A 140 13.37 10.51 -9.13
N ALA A 141 13.88 9.48 -8.44
CA ALA A 141 13.15 8.24 -8.19
C ALA A 141 12.14 8.40 -7.05
N CYS A 142 10.96 7.80 -7.21
CA CYS A 142 9.93 7.66 -6.19
C CYS A 142 10.15 6.40 -5.38
N TYR A 143 9.94 6.50 -4.07
CA TYR A 143 9.90 5.37 -3.15
C TYR A 143 8.53 5.27 -2.52
N TYR A 144 8.07 4.03 -2.33
CA TYR A 144 6.86 3.70 -1.60
C TYR A 144 7.18 2.57 -0.63
N TYR A 145 7.01 2.82 0.67
CA TYR A 145 7.22 1.85 1.74
C TYR A 145 5.87 1.43 2.29
N TYR A 146 5.58 0.13 2.29
CA TYR A 146 4.38 -0.41 2.92
C TYR A 146 4.61 -0.58 4.43
N LYS A 147 3.81 0.14 5.24
CA LYS A 147 3.97 0.28 6.70
C LYS A 147 2.81 -0.32 7.51
N SER A 148 1.71 -0.74 6.88
CA SER A 148 0.45 -1.08 7.57
C SER A 148 0.59 -2.07 8.77
N ASN A 149 1.54 -3.01 8.73
CA ASN A 149 1.84 -3.96 9.83
C ASN A 149 3.16 -3.68 10.57
N ILE A 150 3.83 -2.56 10.30
CA ILE A 150 5.19 -2.27 10.76
C ILE A 150 5.16 -1.26 11.91
N HIS A 151 5.75 -1.65 13.03
CA HIS A 151 5.73 -0.88 14.29
C HIS A 151 7.13 -0.62 14.85
N ASP A 152 8.18 -0.94 14.09
CA ASP A 152 9.58 -0.80 14.48
C ASP A 152 10.47 -0.50 13.25
N TYR A 153 11.73 -0.12 13.49
CA TYR A 153 12.73 0.22 12.46
C TYR A 153 13.69 -0.95 12.14
N THR A 154 13.34 -2.17 12.52
CA THR A 154 14.20 -3.37 12.38
C THR A 154 13.59 -4.43 11.47
N THR A 155 12.25 -4.45 11.38
CA THR A 155 11.48 -5.34 10.53
C THR A 155 11.63 -4.90 9.08
N ASN A 156 11.92 -5.85 8.19
CA ASN A 156 11.98 -5.60 6.76
C ASN A 156 10.60 -5.22 6.23
N VAL A 157 10.59 -4.25 5.32
CA VAL A 157 9.36 -3.74 4.71
C VAL A 157 9.37 -3.97 3.22
N TRP A 158 8.17 -4.14 2.66
CA TRP A 158 8.00 -4.10 1.21
C TRP A 158 8.20 -2.66 0.73
N ALA A 159 9.11 -2.50 -0.24
CA ALA A 159 9.40 -1.22 -0.86
C ALA A 159 9.32 -1.32 -2.38
N LEU A 160 8.69 -0.32 -3.01
CA LEU A 160 8.71 -0.09 -4.44
C LEU A 160 9.54 1.16 -4.74
N GLU A 161 10.59 1.00 -5.53
CA GLU A 161 11.30 2.09 -6.19
C GLU A 161 10.83 2.20 -7.63
N TYR A 162 10.43 3.40 -8.02
CA TYR A 162 10.00 3.72 -9.37
C TYR A 162 10.83 4.89 -9.89
N GLN A 163 11.42 4.76 -11.06
CA GLN A 163 12.17 5.83 -11.72
C GLN A 163 11.33 6.41 -12.87
N PRO A 164 10.70 7.59 -12.69
CA PRO A 164 9.87 8.21 -13.71
C PRO A 164 10.63 8.59 -14.98
N LEU A 165 11.96 8.72 -14.92
CA LEU A 165 12.76 9.14 -16.07
C LEU A 165 12.92 8.05 -17.13
N ASP A 166 12.94 6.77 -16.74
CA ASP A 166 13.17 5.65 -17.64
C ASP A 166 12.09 4.55 -17.52
N GLY A 167 11.19 4.67 -16.55
CA GLY A 167 10.13 3.70 -16.31
C GLY A 167 10.60 2.41 -15.64
N THR A 168 11.78 2.42 -15.01
CA THR A 168 12.27 1.24 -14.29
C THR A 168 11.61 1.11 -12.92
N PHE A 169 11.37 -0.14 -12.51
CA PHE A 169 10.77 -0.49 -11.23
C PHE A 169 11.66 -1.50 -10.50
N GLN A 170 11.79 -1.35 -9.18
CA GLN A 170 12.43 -2.32 -8.32
C GLN A 170 11.56 -2.55 -7.08
N VAL A 171 11.14 -3.79 -6.88
CA VAL A 171 10.41 -4.22 -5.67
C VAL A 171 11.39 -4.99 -4.78
N SER A 172 11.43 -4.67 -3.49
CA SER A 172 12.30 -5.34 -2.53
C SER A 172 11.62 -5.54 -1.17
N HIS A 173 12.09 -6.53 -0.41
CA HIS A 173 11.67 -6.81 0.97
C HIS A 173 12.90 -7.05 1.88
N ASP A 174 14.01 -6.36 1.58
CA ASP A 174 15.31 -6.67 2.17
C ASP A 174 15.83 -5.59 3.12
N ARG A 175 15.03 -4.53 3.36
CA ARG A 175 15.47 -3.36 4.12
C ARG A 175 14.40 -2.93 5.12
N PRO A 176 14.80 -2.48 6.32
CA PRO A 176 13.88 -1.84 7.25
C PRO A 176 13.53 -0.42 6.80
N LEU A 177 12.57 0.19 7.52
CA LEU A 177 12.22 1.59 7.34
C LEU A 177 13.44 2.52 7.55
N PRO A 178 13.54 3.63 6.79
CA PRO A 178 14.49 4.69 7.09
C PRO A 178 14.25 5.27 8.49
N GLN A 179 15.34 5.68 9.16
CA GLN A 179 15.33 6.34 10.47
C GLN A 179 15.40 7.85 10.33
#